data_AF-A0A8K0KUW8-F1
#
_entry.id   AF-A0A8K0KUW8-F1
#
_cell.length_a   1.000
_cell.length_b   1.000
_cell.length_c   1.000
_cell.angle_alpha   90.00
_cell.angle_beta   90.00
_cell.angle_gamma   90.00
#
_symmetry.space_group_name_H-M   'P 1'
#
loop_
_entity.id
_entity.type
_entity.pdbx_description
1 polymer ?
#
loop_
_entity_poly.entity_id
_entity_poly.type
_entity_poly.pdbx_seq_one_letter_code
_entity_poly.pdbx_strand_id
1 'polypeptide(L)'
;MVESSSDQILADADKVDVAFLVVGDPFSATTHTDLLLRCRQSTPPIPVRTLPAASILTGVGCTGLSLYNFGQTVSMVFFTDNWRPMSFYDRVAENVKLGLHTLVLLDIKVKEPDLAMLARGKVVYEKPRFMSVAQCAQQLVETEEAKGEGICGAEKLVVGVARVGADDQEIVAGTLGELSEVDMGRPLHSLVLVGSRVHDLEREFVREYAVDKGTFDKAWDAQFGPGEKV
;
A
#
# COMPACT_ATOMS: atom_id res chain seq x y z
N MET A 1 16.14 13.42 2.75
CA MET A 1 15.46 12.12 2.89
C MET A 1 16.22 11.34 3.95
N VAL A 2 15.59 10.47 4.74
CA VAL A 2 16.23 9.79 5.89
C VAL A 2 17.52 9.10 5.45
N GLU A 3 17.48 8.44 4.30
CA GLU A 3 18.53 7.65 3.70
C GLU A 3 19.71 8.52 3.24
N SER A 4 19.42 9.68 2.65
CA SER A 4 20.43 10.63 2.16
C SER A 4 21.08 11.47 3.27
N SER A 5 20.49 11.49 4.46
CA SER A 5 20.96 12.27 5.62
C SER A 5 21.32 11.37 6.81
N SER A 6 21.52 10.09 6.56
CA SER A 6 21.83 9.07 7.58
C SER A 6 23.09 9.41 8.39
N ASP A 7 24.13 9.98 7.77
CA ASP A 7 25.36 10.38 8.48
C ASP A 7 25.09 11.45 9.56
N GLN A 8 24.12 12.34 9.34
CA GLN A 8 23.73 13.34 10.33
C GLN A 8 22.90 12.73 11.46
N ILE A 9 22.04 11.75 11.13
CA ILE A 9 21.22 11.04 12.13
C ILE A 9 22.11 10.20 13.05
N LEU A 10 23.18 9.60 12.50
CA LEU A 10 24.11 8.75 13.23
C LEU A 10 25.27 9.52 13.87
N ALA A 11 25.34 10.84 13.67
CA ALA A 11 26.41 11.66 14.23
C ALA A 11 26.40 11.59 15.76
N ASP A 12 27.56 11.22 16.33
CA ASP A 12 27.77 11.03 17.77
C ASP A 12 26.81 10.03 18.46
N ALA A 13 26.09 9.20 17.69
CA ALA A 13 25.19 8.18 18.23
C ALA A 13 25.93 7.05 18.97
N ASP A 14 27.26 7.00 18.87
CA ASP A 14 28.14 6.15 19.69
C ASP A 14 28.42 6.75 21.08
N LYS A 15 28.13 8.04 21.28
CA LYS A 15 28.45 8.81 22.50
C LYS A 15 27.22 9.27 23.26
N VAL A 16 26.10 9.48 22.57
CA VAL A 16 24.84 9.96 23.16
C VAL A 16 23.66 9.11 22.73
N ASP A 17 22.61 9.08 23.55
CA ASP A 17 21.35 8.41 23.20
C ASP A 17 20.60 9.22 22.14
N VAL A 18 20.36 8.60 20.97
CA VAL A 18 19.61 9.18 19.86
C VAL A 18 18.33 8.39 19.62
N ALA A 19 17.20 9.09 19.53
CA ALA A 19 15.91 8.50 19.17
C ALA A 19 15.54 8.87 17.73
N PHE A 20 15.30 7.87 16.89
CA PHE A 20 14.80 8.03 15.53
C PHE A 20 13.33 7.58 15.47
N LEU A 21 12.42 8.56 15.37
CA LEU A 21 10.97 8.33 15.34
C LEU A 21 10.47 8.28 13.90
N VAL A 22 9.72 7.24 13.58
CA VAL A 22 9.13 7.00 12.27
C VAL A 22 7.63 6.79 12.39
N VAL A 23 6.90 7.06 11.32
CA VAL A 23 5.46 6.77 11.26
C VAL A 23 5.28 5.26 11.10
N GLY A 24 4.44 4.68 11.96
CA GLY A 24 4.18 3.25 11.98
C GLY A 24 5.36 2.44 12.49
N ASP A 25 5.51 1.24 11.96
CA ASP A 25 6.57 0.31 12.36
C ASP A 25 7.88 0.53 11.56
N PRO A 26 9.05 0.52 12.22
CA PRO A 26 10.33 0.76 11.56
C PRO A 26 10.68 -0.15 10.39
N PHE A 27 10.14 -1.37 10.29
CA PHE A 27 10.58 -2.38 9.31
C PHE A 27 9.51 -2.88 8.34
N SER A 28 8.26 -2.52 8.54
CA SER A 28 7.15 -3.10 7.77
C SER A 28 7.16 -2.75 6.28
N ALA A 29 7.51 -1.52 5.90
CA ALA A 29 7.49 -1.08 4.50
C ALA A 29 8.53 0.03 4.25
N THR A 30 9.73 -0.16 4.78
CA THR A 30 10.79 0.85 4.77
C THR A 30 12.13 0.24 4.39
N THR A 31 13.11 1.09 4.12
CA THR A 31 14.50 0.70 3.88
C THR A 31 15.35 0.86 5.14
N HIS A 32 14.76 1.10 6.32
CA HIS A 32 15.50 1.43 7.55
C HIS A 32 16.44 0.33 8.05
N THR A 33 16.30 -0.90 7.54
CA THR A 33 17.30 -1.95 7.74
C THR A 33 18.70 -1.51 7.28
N ASP A 34 18.82 -0.68 6.24
CA ASP A 34 20.09 -0.07 5.81
C ASP A 34 20.72 0.78 6.93
N LEU A 35 19.92 1.57 7.64
CA LEU A 35 20.38 2.39 8.76
C LEU A 35 20.97 1.51 9.88
N LEU A 36 20.31 0.39 10.19
CA LEU A 36 20.80 -0.57 11.17
C LEU A 36 22.11 -1.23 10.73
N LEU A 37 22.26 -1.54 9.43
CA LEU A 37 23.52 -2.07 8.89
C LEU A 37 24.65 -1.06 9.05
N ARG A 38 24.41 0.23 8.75
CA ARG A 38 25.39 1.30 8.94
C ARG A 38 25.81 1.44 10.40
N CYS A 39 24.87 1.40 11.35
CA CYS A 39 25.20 1.40 12.79
C CYS A 39 26.10 0.23 13.19
N ARG A 40 25.87 -0.96 12.62
CA ARG A 40 26.69 -2.15 12.93
C ARG A 40 28.08 -2.09 12.29
N GLN A 41 28.22 -1.38 11.17
CA GLN A 41 29.46 -1.24 10.42
C GLN A 41 30.30 -0.03 10.86
N SER A 42 29.75 0.87 11.69
CA SER A 42 30.49 2.01 12.21
C SER A 42 31.66 1.57 13.11
N THR A 43 32.64 2.45 13.28
CA THR A 43 33.81 2.22 14.15
C THR A 43 33.94 3.38 15.14
N PRO A 44 33.61 3.19 16.43
CA PRO A 44 33.07 1.95 17.04
C PRO A 44 31.63 1.62 16.57
N PRO A 45 31.18 0.35 16.69
CA PRO A 45 29.79 -0.01 16.38
C PRO A 45 28.79 0.73 17.27
N ILE A 46 27.73 1.26 16.69
CA ILE A 46 26.66 1.95 17.42
C ILE A 46 25.66 0.90 17.93
N PRO A 47 25.41 0.82 19.26
CA PRO A 47 24.37 -0.03 19.81
C PRO A 47 22.98 0.46 19.37
N VAL A 48 22.14 -0.45 18.86
CA VAL A 48 20.78 -0.11 18.40
C VAL A 48 19.75 -0.95 19.13
N ARG A 49 18.65 -0.31 19.55
CA ARG A 49 17.43 -0.97 20.03
C ARG A 49 16.27 -0.54 19.14
N THR A 50 15.50 -1.50 18.63
CA THR A 50 14.27 -1.23 17.89
C THR A 50 13.06 -1.40 18.81
N LEU A 51 12.11 -0.48 18.73
CA LEU A 51 10.80 -0.58 19.37
C LEU A 51 9.73 -0.76 18.28
N PRO A 52 9.08 -1.94 18.20
CA PRO A 52 7.98 -2.15 17.26
C PRO A 52 6.79 -1.24 17.54
N ALA A 53 6.02 -0.94 16.51
CA ALA A 53 4.79 -0.14 16.61
C ALA A 53 3.67 -0.71 15.73
N ALA A 54 2.50 -0.07 15.75
CA ALA A 54 1.42 -0.42 14.83
C ALA A 54 1.86 -0.17 13.38
N SER A 55 1.43 -1.05 12.47
CA SER A 55 1.80 -1.02 11.05
C SER A 55 0.56 -1.15 10.19
N ILE A 56 0.57 -0.57 8.99
CA ILE A 56 -0.50 -0.81 8.01
C ILE A 56 -0.61 -2.29 7.63
N LEU A 57 0.51 -3.05 7.67
CA LEU A 57 0.51 -4.48 7.37
C LEU A 57 -0.37 -5.30 8.32
N THR A 58 -0.53 -4.85 9.57
CA THR A 58 -1.41 -5.48 10.55
C THR A 58 -2.72 -4.72 10.72
N GLY A 59 -2.67 -3.38 10.63
CA GLY A 59 -3.82 -2.48 10.75
C GLY A 59 -4.88 -2.70 9.66
N VAL A 60 -4.49 -3.20 8.48
CA VAL A 60 -5.44 -3.56 7.42
C VAL A 60 -6.46 -4.64 7.84
N GLY A 61 -6.21 -5.36 8.94
CA GLY A 61 -7.20 -6.27 9.54
C GLY A 61 -8.52 -5.58 9.93
N CYS A 62 -8.55 -4.24 10.03
CA CYS A 62 -9.79 -3.48 10.21
C CYS A 62 -10.79 -3.65 9.04
N THR A 63 -10.35 -4.14 7.89
CA THR A 63 -11.21 -4.51 6.75
C THR A 63 -12.07 -5.74 7.00
N GLY A 64 -11.82 -6.48 8.10
CA GLY A 64 -12.46 -7.76 8.38
C GLY A 64 -11.86 -8.95 7.62
N LEU A 65 -10.95 -8.69 6.67
CA LEU A 65 -10.22 -9.72 5.96
C LEU A 65 -9.17 -10.38 6.86
N SER A 66 -9.05 -11.70 6.75
CA SER A 66 -8.16 -12.53 7.52
C SER A 66 -6.72 -12.24 7.13
N LEU A 67 -5.93 -11.71 8.08
CA LEU A 67 -4.51 -11.45 7.89
C LEU A 67 -3.71 -12.70 7.47
N TYR A 68 -4.20 -13.90 7.80
CA TYR A 68 -3.58 -15.17 7.37
C TYR A 68 -3.72 -15.44 5.87
N ASN A 69 -4.69 -14.82 5.21
CA ASN A 69 -4.95 -14.97 3.78
C ASN A 69 -4.33 -13.83 2.95
N PHE A 70 -3.52 -12.95 3.53
CA PHE A 70 -2.75 -11.97 2.76
C PHE A 70 -1.47 -12.60 2.20
N GLY A 71 -1.24 -12.37 0.90
CA GLY A 71 -0.05 -12.79 0.20
C GLY A 71 1.04 -11.72 0.19
N GLN A 72 1.86 -11.72 -0.84
CA GLN A 72 2.92 -10.72 -1.00
C GLN A 72 2.31 -9.31 -1.11
N THR A 73 2.74 -8.38 -0.26
CA THR A 73 2.39 -6.96 -0.38
C THR A 73 3.13 -6.34 -1.57
N VAL A 74 2.43 -5.49 -2.32
CA VAL A 74 2.99 -4.79 -3.49
C VAL A 74 2.92 -3.27 -3.30
N SER A 75 3.62 -2.52 -4.15
CA SER A 75 3.57 -1.06 -4.16
C SER A 75 3.17 -0.56 -5.54
N MET A 76 2.15 0.30 -5.58
CA MET A 76 1.74 1.02 -6.77
C MET A 76 2.49 2.37 -6.81
N VAL A 77 3.13 2.65 -7.94
CA VAL A 77 3.83 3.92 -8.17
C VAL A 77 3.06 4.77 -9.17
N PHE A 78 3.18 6.09 -9.09
CA PHE A 78 2.52 6.96 -10.07
C PHE A 78 3.00 6.68 -11.49
N PHE A 79 2.05 6.48 -12.40
CA PHE A 79 2.34 6.47 -13.83
C PHE A 79 2.70 7.88 -14.30
N THR A 80 3.60 7.92 -15.28
CA THR A 80 3.96 9.13 -16.02
C THR A 80 3.79 8.85 -17.51
N ASP A 81 3.81 9.89 -18.33
CA ASP A 81 3.63 9.75 -19.78
C ASP A 81 4.64 8.79 -20.42
N ASN A 82 5.87 8.73 -19.88
CA ASN A 82 6.97 7.95 -20.44
C ASN A 82 7.34 6.72 -19.60
N TRP A 83 6.70 6.51 -18.45
CA TRP A 83 7.05 5.41 -17.54
C TRP A 83 5.81 4.88 -16.82
N ARG A 84 5.43 3.65 -17.16
CA ARG A 84 4.27 2.90 -16.64
C ARG A 84 4.73 1.50 -16.21
N PRO A 85 5.39 1.36 -15.06
CA PRO A 85 5.91 0.08 -14.61
C PRO A 85 4.79 -0.86 -14.22
N MET A 86 4.80 -2.07 -14.77
CA MET A 86 3.78 -3.11 -14.51
C MET A 86 4.33 -4.26 -13.65
N SER A 87 5.49 -4.10 -13.00
CA SER A 87 6.14 -5.17 -12.24
C SER A 87 5.35 -5.68 -11.04
N PHE A 88 4.40 -4.88 -10.52
CA PHE A 88 3.48 -5.32 -9.47
C PHE A 88 2.49 -6.37 -9.99
N TYR A 89 2.15 -6.36 -11.28
CA TYR A 89 1.09 -7.19 -11.86
C TYR A 89 1.38 -8.67 -11.70
N ASP A 90 2.61 -9.10 -12.01
CA ASP A 90 3.02 -10.50 -11.88
C ASP A 90 2.92 -10.98 -10.42
N ARG A 91 3.16 -10.09 -9.44
CA ARG A 91 3.05 -10.40 -8.00
C ARG A 91 1.61 -10.46 -7.53
N VAL A 92 0.75 -9.59 -8.04
CA VAL A 92 -0.69 -9.68 -7.82
C VAL A 92 -1.21 -11.00 -8.41
N ALA A 93 -0.77 -11.37 -9.61
CA ALA A 93 -1.15 -12.62 -10.25
C ALA A 93 -0.73 -13.86 -9.44
N GLU A 94 0.48 -13.85 -8.85
CA GLU A 94 0.93 -14.90 -7.92
C GLU A 94 -0.04 -15.07 -6.72
N ASN A 95 -0.44 -13.96 -6.09
CA ASN A 95 -1.40 -14.00 -4.98
C ASN A 95 -2.80 -14.46 -5.42
N VAL A 96 -3.32 -13.91 -6.53
CA VAL A 96 -4.63 -14.27 -7.09
C VAL A 96 -4.71 -15.76 -7.41
N LYS A 97 -3.65 -16.33 -8.00
CA LYS A 97 -3.56 -17.77 -8.29
C LYS A 97 -3.64 -18.63 -7.03
N LEU A 98 -3.11 -18.14 -5.91
CA LEU A 98 -3.17 -18.82 -4.62
C LEU A 98 -4.45 -18.50 -3.84
N GLY A 99 -5.28 -17.58 -4.34
CA GLY A 99 -6.48 -17.08 -3.69
C GLY A 99 -6.20 -16.14 -2.52
N LEU A 100 -5.01 -15.56 -2.43
CA LEU A 100 -4.61 -14.67 -1.34
C LEU A 100 -5.03 -13.22 -1.62
N HIS A 101 -5.39 -12.48 -0.57
CA HIS A 101 -5.57 -11.03 -0.65
C HIS A 101 -4.23 -10.35 -0.92
N THR A 102 -4.27 -9.22 -1.62
CA THR A 102 -3.08 -8.43 -1.91
C THR A 102 -3.22 -7.04 -1.32
N LEU A 103 -2.40 -6.71 -0.33
CA LEU A 103 -2.26 -5.33 0.12
C LEU A 103 -1.40 -4.56 -0.90
N VAL A 104 -1.96 -3.47 -1.41
CA VAL A 104 -1.32 -2.52 -2.32
C VAL A 104 -1.02 -1.24 -1.55
N LEU A 105 0.26 -1.00 -1.29
CA LEU A 105 0.74 0.26 -0.74
C LEU A 105 0.80 1.30 -1.86
N LEU A 106 0.37 2.53 -1.57
CA LEU A 106 0.21 3.58 -2.57
C LEU A 106 1.36 4.59 -2.50
N ASP A 107 1.77 5.07 -3.66
CA ASP A 107 2.94 5.95 -3.79
C ASP A 107 2.83 7.24 -2.96
N ILE A 108 3.98 7.65 -2.43
CA ILE A 108 4.14 8.87 -1.63
C ILE A 108 5.32 9.64 -2.21
N LYS A 109 5.01 10.72 -2.93
CA LYS A 109 6.01 11.61 -3.51
C LYS A 109 6.13 12.86 -2.66
N VAL A 110 7.17 12.90 -1.82
CA VAL A 110 7.45 14.01 -0.90
C VAL A 110 8.86 14.52 -1.15
N LYS A 111 9.02 15.84 -1.30
CA LYS A 111 10.32 16.49 -1.60
C LYS A 111 11.00 15.93 -2.86
N GLU A 112 10.23 15.62 -3.90
CA GLU A 112 10.81 15.34 -5.22
C GLU A 112 11.33 16.65 -5.83
N PRO A 113 12.58 16.69 -6.31
CA PRO A 113 13.10 17.85 -7.01
C PRO A 113 12.42 17.97 -8.37
N ASP A 114 11.98 19.18 -8.71
CA ASP A 114 11.54 19.55 -10.05
C ASP A 114 12.70 19.32 -11.02
N LEU A 115 12.55 18.32 -11.89
CA LEU A 115 13.57 17.90 -12.84
C LEU A 115 13.97 19.03 -13.80
N ALA A 116 13.04 19.88 -14.19
CA ALA A 116 13.31 21.00 -15.10
C ALA A 116 14.11 22.11 -14.41
N MET A 117 13.82 22.37 -13.13
CA MET A 117 14.61 23.31 -12.32
C MET A 117 15.98 22.73 -11.95
N LEU A 118 16.03 21.43 -11.64
CA LEU A 118 17.27 20.72 -11.32
C LEU A 118 18.22 20.70 -12.51
N ALA A 119 17.70 20.46 -13.72
CA ALA A 119 18.46 20.55 -14.97
C ALA A 119 19.02 21.98 -15.21
N ARG A 120 18.42 22.99 -14.60
CA ARG A 120 18.88 24.39 -14.60
C ARG A 120 19.72 24.76 -13.37
N GLY A 121 20.14 23.78 -12.57
CA GLY A 121 20.95 23.95 -11.37
C GLY A 121 20.21 24.49 -10.15
N LYS A 122 18.87 24.54 -10.16
CA LYS A 122 18.04 25.00 -9.04
C LYS A 122 17.28 23.84 -8.42
N VAL A 123 17.51 23.60 -7.13
CA VAL A 123 16.75 22.60 -6.37
C VAL A 123 15.45 23.25 -5.89
N VAL A 124 14.36 23.00 -6.61
CA VAL A 124 13.00 23.37 -6.20
C VAL A 124 12.25 22.07 -5.96
N TYR A 125 11.56 21.95 -4.83
CA TYR A 125 10.79 20.76 -4.51
C TYR A 125 9.34 20.90 -4.95
N GLU A 126 8.81 19.86 -5.56
CA GLU A 126 7.38 19.78 -5.88
C GLU A 126 6.53 19.66 -4.61
N LYS A 127 5.25 19.99 -4.74
CA LYS A 127 4.28 19.78 -3.66
C LYS A 127 4.15 18.28 -3.36
N PRO A 128 4.00 17.89 -2.08
CA PRO A 128 3.72 16.51 -1.72
C PRO A 128 2.51 15.96 -2.49
N ARG A 129 2.67 14.78 -3.07
CA ARG A 129 1.62 14.02 -3.75
C ARG A 129 1.49 12.66 -3.10
N PHE A 130 0.25 12.29 -2.78
CA PHE A 130 -0.09 11.01 -2.20
C PHE A 130 -1.10 10.35 -3.13
N MET A 131 -0.82 9.12 -3.54
CA MET A 131 -1.72 8.40 -4.42
C MET A 131 -3.00 8.02 -3.69
N SER A 132 -4.14 8.31 -4.33
CA SER A 132 -5.47 7.93 -3.84
C SER A 132 -5.84 6.50 -4.27
N VAL A 133 -6.84 5.93 -3.60
CA VAL A 133 -7.45 4.65 -3.99
C VAL A 133 -7.99 4.72 -5.42
N ALA A 134 -8.68 5.81 -5.77
CA ALA A 134 -9.18 6.07 -7.11
C ALA A 134 -8.09 6.00 -8.18
N GLN A 135 -6.97 6.71 -7.98
CA GLN A 135 -5.83 6.65 -8.91
C GLN A 135 -5.21 5.27 -9.00
N CYS A 136 -5.07 4.57 -7.87
CA CYS A 136 -4.58 3.19 -7.86
C CYS A 136 -5.51 2.26 -8.65
N ALA A 137 -6.82 2.38 -8.46
CA ALA A 137 -7.82 1.57 -9.16
C ALA A 137 -7.79 1.84 -10.67
N GLN A 138 -7.71 3.10 -11.08
CA GLN A 138 -7.54 3.48 -12.49
C GLN A 138 -6.28 2.85 -13.10
N GLN A 139 -5.13 2.93 -12.41
CA GLN A 139 -3.88 2.33 -12.91
C GLN A 139 -3.92 0.80 -12.95
N LEU A 140 -4.63 0.15 -12.02
CA LEU A 140 -4.85 -1.31 -12.04
C LEU A 140 -5.68 -1.73 -13.24
N VAL A 141 -6.80 -1.05 -13.51
CA VAL A 141 -7.65 -1.31 -14.67
C VAL A 141 -6.90 -1.05 -15.97
N GLU A 142 -6.17 0.06 -16.07
CA GLU A 142 -5.32 0.37 -17.24
C GLU A 142 -4.28 -0.74 -17.50
N THR A 143 -3.67 -1.26 -16.42
CA THR A 143 -2.68 -2.34 -16.54
C THR A 143 -3.33 -3.65 -16.98
N GLU A 144 -4.54 -3.96 -16.47
CA GLU A 144 -5.32 -5.10 -16.94
C GLU A 144 -5.66 -4.97 -18.43
N GLU A 145 -6.11 -3.80 -18.90
CA GLU A 145 -6.43 -3.60 -20.33
C GLU A 145 -5.21 -3.85 -21.23
N ALA A 146 -4.01 -3.55 -20.75
CA ALA A 146 -2.76 -3.80 -21.47
C ALA A 146 -2.31 -5.28 -21.41
N LYS A 147 -2.63 -6.01 -20.34
CA LYS A 147 -2.17 -7.38 -20.08
C LYS A 147 -3.19 -8.45 -20.48
N GLY A 148 -4.46 -8.26 -20.17
CA GLY A 148 -5.58 -9.13 -20.52
C GLY A 148 -5.53 -10.50 -19.86
N GLU A 149 -5.05 -10.62 -18.62
CA GLU A 149 -4.92 -11.91 -17.91
C GLU A 149 -6.03 -12.14 -16.87
N GLY A 150 -6.95 -11.20 -16.69
CA GLY A 150 -8.09 -11.28 -15.79
C GLY A 150 -7.73 -11.18 -14.31
N ILE A 151 -6.68 -10.42 -13.97
CA ILE A 151 -6.13 -10.31 -12.62
C ILE A 151 -6.70 -9.11 -11.87
N CYS A 152 -6.75 -7.93 -12.51
CA CYS A 152 -7.21 -6.67 -11.90
C CYS A 152 -8.17 -5.88 -12.81
N GLY A 153 -9.12 -6.59 -13.44
CA GLY A 153 -10.21 -5.99 -14.22
C GLY A 153 -11.18 -5.15 -13.41
N ALA A 154 -11.94 -4.28 -14.08
CA ALA A 154 -12.85 -3.33 -13.45
C ALA A 154 -13.89 -4.00 -12.54
N GLU A 155 -14.24 -5.26 -12.78
CA GLU A 155 -15.17 -6.06 -12.00
C GLU A 155 -14.58 -6.63 -10.70
N LYS A 156 -13.25 -6.65 -10.53
CA LYS A 156 -12.59 -7.27 -9.38
C LYS A 156 -12.94 -6.56 -8.08
N LEU A 157 -13.23 -7.35 -7.04
CA LEU A 157 -13.55 -6.82 -5.73
C LEU A 157 -12.30 -6.35 -5.00
N VAL A 158 -12.41 -5.15 -4.44
CA VAL A 158 -11.36 -4.46 -3.71
C VAL A 158 -11.92 -3.77 -2.47
N VAL A 159 -11.03 -3.52 -1.51
CA VAL A 159 -11.32 -2.71 -0.32
C VAL A 159 -10.31 -1.57 -0.26
N GLY A 160 -10.79 -0.35 -0.43
CA GLY A 160 -10.03 0.86 -0.14
C GLY A 160 -10.05 1.14 1.34
N VAL A 161 -8.92 1.54 1.91
CA VAL A 161 -8.82 2.05 3.28
C VAL A 161 -8.09 3.38 3.29
N ALA A 162 -8.57 4.31 4.10
CA ALA A 162 -7.96 5.62 4.29
C ALA A 162 -7.79 5.89 5.79
N ARG A 163 -6.63 6.47 6.14
CA ARG A 163 -6.31 6.95 7.50
C ARG A 163 -6.51 5.89 8.58
N VAL A 164 -6.07 4.65 8.30
CA VAL A 164 -6.21 3.52 9.23
C VAL A 164 -5.61 3.87 10.61
N GLY A 165 -6.42 3.70 11.66
CA GLY A 165 -6.08 4.01 13.04
C GLY A 165 -6.40 5.45 13.49
N ALA A 166 -6.89 6.32 12.60
CA ALA A 166 -7.35 7.67 12.95
C ALA A 166 -8.85 7.70 13.29
N ASP A 167 -9.31 8.76 13.97
CA ASP A 167 -10.72 8.98 14.29
C ASP A 167 -11.59 9.12 13.03
N ASP A 168 -11.01 9.66 11.94
CA ASP A 168 -11.62 9.80 10.63
C ASP A 168 -11.22 8.68 9.66
N GLN A 169 -10.88 7.48 10.17
CA GLN A 169 -10.64 6.28 9.36
C GLN A 169 -11.85 5.98 8.47
N GLU A 170 -11.57 5.58 7.24
CA GLU A 170 -12.61 5.25 6.26
C GLU A 170 -12.27 3.94 5.53
N ILE A 171 -13.30 3.13 5.32
CA ILE A 171 -13.23 1.85 4.61
C ILE A 171 -14.33 1.88 3.55
N VAL A 172 -13.98 1.57 2.31
CA VAL A 172 -14.93 1.46 1.20
C VAL A 172 -14.63 0.19 0.41
N ALA A 173 -15.65 -0.62 0.16
CA ALA A 173 -15.56 -1.84 -0.62
C ALA A 173 -16.37 -1.73 -1.91
N GLY A 174 -15.95 -2.45 -2.94
CA GLY A 174 -16.62 -2.42 -4.23
C GLY A 174 -15.75 -3.01 -5.32
N THR A 175 -16.20 -2.85 -6.55
CA THR A 175 -15.42 -3.21 -7.73
C THR A 175 -14.32 -2.16 -8.00
N LEU A 176 -13.26 -2.55 -8.72
CA LEU A 176 -12.22 -1.60 -9.14
C LEU A 176 -12.80 -0.41 -9.92
N GLY A 177 -13.80 -0.66 -10.76
CA GLY A 177 -14.50 0.39 -11.52
C GLY A 177 -15.35 1.33 -10.66
N GLU A 178 -15.86 0.87 -9.51
CA GLU A 178 -16.51 1.77 -8.55
C GLU A 178 -15.47 2.59 -7.78
N LEU A 179 -14.42 1.92 -7.28
CA LEU A 179 -13.38 2.58 -6.47
C LEU A 179 -12.54 3.56 -7.29
N SER A 180 -12.52 3.48 -8.62
CA SER A 180 -11.85 4.47 -9.49
C SER A 180 -12.47 5.86 -9.41
N GLU A 181 -13.70 5.99 -8.93
CA GLU A 181 -14.47 7.24 -8.86
C GLU A 181 -14.73 7.71 -7.41
N VAL A 182 -14.38 6.91 -6.40
CA VAL A 182 -14.64 7.24 -5.00
C VAL A 182 -13.61 8.21 -4.44
N ASP A 183 -14.09 9.31 -3.86
CA ASP A 183 -13.28 10.20 -3.03
C ASP A 183 -13.32 9.76 -1.57
N MET A 184 -12.23 9.12 -1.12
CA MET A 184 -12.04 8.74 0.29
C MET A 184 -11.36 9.85 1.12
N GLY A 185 -11.30 11.08 0.60
CA GLY A 185 -10.75 12.23 1.31
C GLY A 185 -9.23 12.24 1.39
N ARG A 186 -8.71 12.63 2.57
CA ARG A 186 -7.29 12.93 2.77
C ARG A 186 -6.43 11.67 2.91
N PRO A 187 -5.17 11.70 2.44
CA PRO A 187 -4.22 10.60 2.65
C PRO A 187 -3.97 10.30 4.14
N LEU A 188 -3.41 9.15 4.51
CA LEU A 188 -2.84 8.10 3.65
C LEU A 188 -3.85 7.02 3.27
N HIS A 189 -3.74 6.50 2.05
CA HIS A 189 -4.62 5.49 1.49
C HIS A 189 -3.88 4.16 1.25
N SER A 190 -4.60 3.05 1.24
CA SER A 190 -4.15 1.73 0.77
C SER A 190 -5.31 1.01 0.12
N LEU A 191 -5.03 0.05 -0.75
CA LEU A 191 -6.05 -0.76 -1.41
C LEU A 191 -5.75 -2.24 -1.19
N VAL A 192 -6.77 -3.03 -0.94
CA VAL A 192 -6.68 -4.49 -0.86
C VAL A 192 -7.41 -5.09 -2.03
N LEU A 193 -6.73 -5.92 -2.82
CA LEU A 193 -7.37 -6.78 -3.81
C LEU A 193 -7.82 -8.08 -3.15
N VAL A 194 -9.12 -8.38 -3.22
CA VAL A 194 -9.71 -9.51 -2.49
C VAL A 194 -9.41 -10.81 -3.24
N GLY A 195 -8.55 -11.65 -2.66
CA GLY A 195 -8.33 -13.03 -3.12
C GLY A 195 -9.55 -13.95 -2.91
N SER A 196 -9.52 -15.13 -3.52
CA SER A 196 -10.63 -16.09 -3.50
C SER A 196 -10.71 -17.01 -2.28
N ARG A 197 -9.70 -17.02 -1.40
CA ARG A 197 -9.77 -17.69 -0.09
C ARG A 197 -10.45 -16.75 0.90
N VAL A 198 -11.79 -16.72 0.81
CA VAL A 198 -12.66 -15.90 1.65
C VAL A 198 -13.64 -16.76 2.43
N HIS A 199 -13.91 -16.35 3.66
CA HIS A 199 -14.92 -16.92 4.54
C HIS A 199 -16.21 -16.07 4.50
N ASP A 200 -17.37 -16.70 4.76
CA ASP A 200 -18.68 -16.02 4.74
C ASP A 200 -18.72 -14.80 5.67
N LEU A 201 -18.08 -14.89 6.83
CA LEU A 201 -17.95 -13.76 7.77
C LEU A 201 -17.18 -12.56 7.16
N GLU A 202 -16.16 -12.81 6.36
CA GLU A 202 -15.41 -11.75 5.67
C GLU A 202 -16.31 -11.06 4.64
N ARG A 203 -17.13 -11.83 3.90
CA ARG A 203 -18.16 -11.28 3.01
C ARG A 203 -19.10 -10.35 3.78
N GLU A 204 -19.71 -10.85 4.84
CA GLU A 204 -20.73 -10.12 5.60
C GLU A 204 -20.17 -8.80 6.14
N PHE A 205 -18.93 -8.82 6.65
CA PHE A 205 -18.28 -7.62 7.17
C PHE A 205 -17.94 -6.63 6.05
N VAL A 206 -17.26 -7.07 4.99
CA VAL A 206 -16.83 -6.20 3.87
C VAL A 206 -18.05 -5.58 3.17
N ARG A 207 -19.14 -6.34 3.04
CA ARG A 207 -20.38 -5.89 2.41
C ARG A 207 -21.02 -4.67 3.08
N GLU A 208 -20.80 -4.46 4.38
CA GLU A 208 -21.32 -3.27 5.07
C GLU A 208 -20.62 -1.98 4.66
N TYR A 209 -19.45 -2.07 4.03
CA TYR A 209 -18.69 -0.94 3.48
C TYR A 209 -18.85 -0.81 1.95
N ALA A 210 -19.76 -1.58 1.33
CA ALA A 210 -19.94 -1.58 -0.11
C ALA A 210 -20.48 -0.24 -0.64
N VAL A 211 -19.89 0.29 -1.72
CA VAL A 211 -20.42 1.44 -2.47
C VAL A 211 -21.86 1.18 -2.91
N ASP A 212 -22.08 0.03 -3.56
CA ASP A 212 -23.41 -0.50 -3.85
C ASP A 212 -23.48 -1.98 -3.47
N LYS A 213 -24.40 -2.32 -2.55
CA LYS A 213 -24.55 -3.70 -2.05
C LYS A 213 -24.99 -4.68 -3.16
N GLY A 214 -25.73 -4.23 -4.16
CA GLY A 214 -26.21 -5.07 -5.26
C GLY A 214 -25.11 -5.41 -6.27
N THR A 215 -24.28 -4.44 -6.63
CA THR A 215 -23.07 -4.64 -7.44
C THR A 215 -22.08 -5.52 -6.68
N PHE A 216 -21.86 -5.26 -5.39
CA PHE A 216 -20.99 -6.06 -4.55
C PHE A 216 -21.42 -7.53 -4.52
N ASP A 217 -22.70 -7.83 -4.25
CA ASP A 217 -23.21 -9.20 -4.19
C ASP A 217 -23.03 -9.94 -5.53
N LYS A 218 -23.33 -9.27 -6.65
CA LYS A 218 -23.12 -9.85 -7.99
C LYS A 218 -21.65 -10.12 -8.27
N ALA A 219 -20.77 -9.18 -7.93
CA ALA A 219 -19.32 -9.31 -8.13
C ALA A 219 -18.74 -10.41 -7.24
N TRP A 220 -19.23 -10.52 -6.00
CA TRP A 220 -18.85 -11.57 -5.06
C TRP A 220 -19.23 -12.96 -5.59
N ASP A 221 -20.50 -13.13 -5.95
CA ASP A 221 -21.00 -14.41 -6.44
C ASP A 221 -20.31 -14.82 -7.76
N ALA A 222 -19.96 -13.85 -8.63
CA ALA A 222 -19.23 -14.11 -9.86
C ALA A 222 -17.76 -14.52 -9.63
N GLN A 223 -17.10 -13.94 -8.63
CA GLN A 223 -15.66 -14.15 -8.38
C GLN A 223 -15.36 -15.34 -7.46
N PHE A 224 -16.22 -15.57 -6.47
CA PHE A 224 -15.96 -16.52 -5.39
C PHE A 224 -16.99 -17.65 -5.33
N GLY A 225 -18.13 -17.50 -6.03
CA GLY A 225 -19.23 -18.47 -6.00
C GLY A 225 -19.86 -18.61 -4.60
N PRO A 226 -20.78 -19.58 -4.41
CA PRO A 226 -21.10 -20.09 -3.09
C PRO A 226 -19.85 -20.81 -2.57
N GLY A 227 -19.01 -20.09 -1.82
CA GLY A 227 -17.64 -20.49 -1.51
C GLY A 227 -17.49 -21.94 -1.05
N GLU A 228 -16.35 -22.55 -1.37
CA GLU A 228 -15.91 -23.73 -0.64
C GLU A 228 -15.63 -23.27 0.80
N LYS A 229 -16.52 -23.67 1.71
CA LYS A 229 -16.42 -23.40 3.15
C LYS A 229 -15.16 -24.07 3.68
N VAL A 230 -14.05 -23.34 3.72
CA VAL A 230 -12.86 -23.73 4.47
C VAL A 230 -13.09 -23.42 5.95
#